data_AF-A0A357XT22-F1
#
_entry.id   AF-A0A357XT22-F1
#
_cell.length_a   1.000
_cell.length_b   1.000
_cell.length_c   1.000
_cell.angle_alpha   90.00
_cell.angle_beta   90.00
_cell.angle_gamma   90.00
#
_symmetry.space_group_name_H-M   'P 1'
#
loop_
_entity.id
_entity.type
_entity.pdbx_description
1 polymer ?
#
loop_
_entity_poly.entity_id
_entity_poly.type
_entity_poly.pdbx_seq_one_letter_code
_entity_poly.pdbx_strand_id
1 'polypeptide(L)' 'MLIFNLQNRCYRRFRCGESVLSVFLKEATMKVLAINGSPKHDGNTAQALRVLLHEVQNAGIETESATIGNKSIRGC' A
#
# COMPACT_ATOMS: atom_id res chain seq x y z
N MET A 1 18.55 -14.03 39.46
CA MET A 1 17.49 -13.09 39.88
C MET A 1 17.28 -12.10 38.73
N LEU A 2 16.12 -12.26 38.07
CA LEU A 2 15.38 -11.36 37.15
C LEU A 2 16.17 -10.67 36.01
N ILE A 3 16.07 -11.19 34.78
CA ILE A 3 15.14 -10.77 33.70
C ILE A 3 15.55 -9.45 33.04
N PHE A 4 15.97 -9.52 31.77
CA PHE A 4 15.44 -8.64 30.73
C PHE A 4 15.10 -9.47 29.48
N ASN A 5 13.80 -9.57 29.24
CA ASN A 5 13.15 -10.28 28.16
C ASN A 5 13.04 -9.31 26.96
N LEU A 6 13.97 -9.42 26.01
CA LEU A 6 13.88 -8.82 24.67
C LEU A 6 13.58 -9.94 23.68
N GLN A 7 12.36 -10.47 23.76
CA GLN A 7 11.86 -11.43 22.78
C GLN A 7 11.70 -10.78 21.40
N ASN A 8 12.55 -11.25 20.48
CA ASN A 8 12.19 -11.59 19.10
C ASN A 8 11.99 -10.46 18.08
N ARG A 9 13.04 -9.68 17.81
CA ARG A 9 13.36 -9.31 16.43
C ARG A 9 14.86 -9.43 16.18
N CYS A 10 15.26 -10.61 15.72
CA CYS A 10 16.60 -10.88 15.20
C CYS A 10 16.81 -9.97 13.98
N TYR A 11 17.38 -8.78 14.18
CA TYR A 11 17.79 -7.92 13.08
C TYR A 11 18.92 -8.66 12.36
N ARG A 12 18.61 -9.19 11.17
CA ARG A 12 19.54 -9.94 10.33
C ARG A 12 20.78 -9.08 10.13
N ARG A 13 21.95 -9.63 10.50
CA ARG A 13 23.25 -8.96 10.46
C ARG A 13 23.48 -8.38 9.06
N PHE A 14 23.47 -7.06 8.93
CA PHE A 14 23.82 -6.37 7.70
C PHE A 14 25.21 -6.83 7.27
N ARG A 15 25.35 -7.34 6.05
CA ARG A 15 26.67 -7.58 5.47
C ARG A 15 27.32 -6.23 5.20
N CYS A 16 28.57 -6.07 5.62
CA CYS A 16 29.37 -4.89 5.32
C CYS A 16 29.39 -4.68 3.80
N GLY A 17 28.77 -3.60 3.31
CA GLY A 17 28.68 -3.26 1.89
C GLY A 17 27.26 -3.12 1.31
N GLU A 18 26.20 -3.55 2.01
CA GLU A 18 24.83 -3.24 1.58
C GLU A 18 24.43 -1.84 2.07
N SER A 19 24.12 -0.92 1.14
CA SER A 19 23.63 0.40 1.51
C SER A 19 22.29 0.27 2.24
N VAL A 20 22.06 1.08 3.28
CA VAL A 20 20.76 1.13 3.98
C VAL A 20 19.63 1.34 2.97
N LEU A 21 19.91 2.08 1.88
CA LEU A 21 19.01 2.29 0.75
C LEU A 21 18.64 0.99 0.03
N SER A 22 19.58 0.08 -0.23
CA SER A 22 19.30 -1.19 -0.93
C SER A 22 18.48 -2.15 -0.10
N VAL A 23 18.57 -2.07 1.24
CA VAL A 23 17.73 -2.84 2.16
C VAL A 23 16.33 -2.22 2.27
N PHE A 24 16.22 -0.89 2.33
CA PHE A 24 14.92 -0.20 2.33
C PHE A 24 14.16 -0.34 0.99
N LEU A 25 14.86 -0.25 -0.14
CA LEU A 25 14.27 -0.43 -1.47
C LEU A 25 13.84 -1.87 -1.76
N LYS A 26 14.42 -2.86 -1.05
CA LYS A 26 14.03 -4.27 -1.17
C LYS A 26 12.70 -4.60 -0.49
N GLU A 27 12.21 -3.77 0.43
CA GLU A 27 11.03 -4.09 1.26
C GLU A 27 9.82 -3.17 1.06
N ALA A 28 9.96 -2.05 0.34
CA ALA A 28 8.84 -1.17 0.02
C ALA A 28 8.27 -1.47 -1.37
N THR A 29 7.48 -2.54 -1.51
CA THR A 29 6.60 -2.67 -2.67
C THR A 29 5.50 -1.61 -2.54
N MET A 30 5.54 -0.58 -3.39
CA MET A 30 4.46 0.41 -3.43
C MET A 30 3.17 -0.28 -3.86
N LYS A 31 2.07 0.03 -3.16
CA LYS A 31 0.71 -0.43 -3.48
C LYS A 31 -0.22 0.76 -3.53
N VAL A 32 -1.12 0.79 -4.50
CA VAL A 32 -2.06 1.90 -4.72
C VAL A 32 -3.49 1.42 -4.54
N LEU A 33 -4.25 2.08 -3.66
CA LEU A 33 -5.69 1.85 -3.50
C LEU A 33 -6.47 3.03 -4.08
N ALA A 34 -7.27 2.79 -5.11
CA ALA A 34 -8.20 3.76 -5.65
C ALA A 34 -9.54 3.72 -4.89
N ILE A 35 -10.01 4.86 -4.41
CA ILE A 35 -11.28 4.97 -3.71
C ILE A 35 -12.28 5.75 -4.57
N ASN A 36 -13.34 5.08 -5.02
CA ASN A 36 -14.45 5.72 -5.69
C ASN A 36 -15.46 6.28 -4.67
N GLY A 37 -15.47 7.61 -4.54
CA GLY A 37 -16.43 8.34 -3.71
C GLY A 37 -17.80 8.55 -4.36
N SER A 38 -17.98 8.24 -5.64
CA SER A 38 -19.27 8.30 -6.31
C SER A 38 -20.08 7.03 -6.06
N PRO A 39 -21.39 7.12 -5.79
CA PRO A 39 -22.24 5.93 -5.67
C PRO A 39 -22.39 5.17 -7.00
N LYS A 40 -22.06 5.80 -8.12
CA LYS A 40 -22.19 5.20 -9.46
C LYS A 40 -20.99 4.29 -9.74
N HIS A 41 -21.25 2.99 -9.83
CA HIS A 41 -20.24 1.97 -10.12
C HIS A 41 -19.56 2.18 -11.49
N ASP A 42 -20.28 2.67 -12.49
CA ASP A 42 -19.76 2.94 -13.83
C ASP A 42 -19.89 4.41 -14.25
N GLY A 43 -19.86 5.33 -13.27
CA GLY A 43 -19.87 6.76 -13.54
C GLY A 43 -18.49 7.29 -13.96
N ASN A 44 -18.45 8.57 -14.29
CA ASN A 44 -17.22 9.27 -14.71
C ASN A 44 -16.06 9.08 -13.73
N THR A 45 -16.32 9.08 -12.41
CA THR A 45 -15.29 8.86 -11.38
C THR A 45 -14.68 7.47 -11.47
N ALA A 46 -15.49 6.44 -11.72
CA ALA A 46 -15.00 5.07 -11.89
C ALA A 46 -14.14 4.96 -13.15
N GLN A 47 -14.58 5.57 -14.25
CA GLN A 47 -13.84 5.59 -15.52
C GLN A 47 -12.49 6.32 -15.37
N ALA A 48 -12.47 7.50 -14.74
CA ALA A 48 -11.24 8.24 -14.48
C ALA A 48 -10.26 7.44 -13.62
N LEU A 49 -10.74 6.78 -12.57
CA LEU A 49 -9.91 5.91 -11.73
C LEU A 49 -9.36 4.72 -12.51
N ARG A 50 -10.15 4.09 -13.40
CA ARG A 50 -9.64 2.98 -14.24
C ARG A 50 -8.50 3.41 -15.15
N VAL A 51 -8.61 4.57 -15.81
CA VAL A 51 -7.54 5.11 -16.66
C VAL A 51 -6.28 5.35 -15.84
N LEU A 52 -6.41 5.96 -14.66
CA LEU A 52 -5.26 6.18 -13.77
C LEU A 52 -4.64 4.87 -13.28
N LEU A 53 -5.45 3.90 -12.86
CA LEU A 53 -4.97 2.60 -12.38
C LEU A 53 -4.27 1.82 -13.49
N HIS A 54 -4.74 1.91 -14.73
CA HIS A 54 -4.08 1.28 -15.88
C HIS A 54 -2.63 1.77 -16.03
N GLU A 55 -2.40 3.10 -15.96
CA GLU A 55 -1.05 3.65 -16.03
C GLU A 55 -0.17 3.23 -14.85
N VAL A 56 -0.76 3.15 -13.64
CA VAL A 56 -0.05 2.71 -12.43
C VAL A 56 0.31 1.21 -12.50
N GLN A 57 -0.60 0.38 -13.02
CA GLN A 57 -0.33 -1.05 -13.26
C GLN A 57 0.78 -1.23 -14.31
N ASN A 58 0.78 -0.42 -15.37
CA ASN A 58 1.83 -0.43 -16.40
C ASN A 58 3.20 -0.04 -15.84
N ALA A 59 3.24 0.78 -14.78
CA ALA A 59 4.46 1.08 -14.04
C ALA A 59 4.92 -0.07 -13.11
N GLY A 60 4.23 -1.21 -13.10
CA GLY A 60 4.56 -2.39 -12.29
C GLY A 60 4.15 -2.27 -10.83
N ILE A 61 3.26 -1.33 -10.50
CA ILE A 61 2.77 -1.10 -9.15
C ILE A 61 1.48 -1.90 -8.93
N GLU A 62 1.38 -2.61 -7.80
CA GLU A 62 0.17 -3.35 -7.44
C GLU A 62 -0.96 -2.38 -7.10
N THR A 63 -2.14 -2.60 -7.68
CA THR A 63 -3.29 -1.71 -7.51
C THR A 63 -4.55 -2.44 -7.07
N GLU A 64 -5.34 -1.82 -6.21
CA GLU A 64 -6.67 -2.25 -5.82
C GLU A 64 -7.67 -1.09 -5.96
N SER A 65 -8.97 -1.38 -6.05
CA SER A 65 -10.01 -0.36 -6.07
C SER A 65 -11.17 -0.69 -5.13
N ALA A 66 -11.70 0.32 -4.45
CA ALA A 66 -12.85 0.20 -3.53
C ALA A 66 -13.87 1.32 -3.79
N THR A 67 -15.16 0.98 -3.81
CA THR A 67 -16.23 1.98 -3.88
C THR A 67 -16.81 2.22 -2.50
N ILE A 68 -16.82 3.49 -2.08
CA ILE A 68 -17.40 3.92 -0.80
C ILE A 68 -18.58 4.87 -0.97
N GLY A 69 -18.78 5.43 -2.16
CA GLY A 69 -19.85 6.40 -2.41
C GLY A 69 -21.27 5.87 -2.20
N ASN A 70 -21.44 4.55 -2.15
CA ASN A 70 -22.71 3.88 -1.86
C ASN A 70 -22.77 3.31 -0.42
N LYS A 71 -21.75 3.54 0.41
CA LYS A 71 -21.72 3.07 1.80
C LYS A 71 -22.25 4.16 2.72
N SER A 72 -23.01 3.76 3.74
CA SER A 72 -23.39 4.64 4.84
C SER A 72 -22.18 4.86 5.76
N ILE A 73 -21.36 5.86 5.44
CA ILE A 73 -20.23 6.27 6.28
C ILE A 73 -20.71 7.34 7.25
N ARG A 74 -20.50 7.10 8.55
CA ARG A 74 -20.77 8.05 9.62
C ARG A 74 -19.46 8.48 10.26
N GLY A 75 -19.38 9.74 10.69
CA GLY A 75 -18.28 10.23 11.52
C GLY A 75 -18.27 9.53 12.88
N CYS A 76 -17.13 9.62 13.58
CA CYS A 76 -17.01 9.19 14.96
C CYS A 76 -17.88 10.01 15.91
#